data_AF-G5NC05-F1
#
_entry.id   AF-G5NC05-F1
#
_cell.length_a   1.000
_cell.length_b   1.000
_cell.length_c   1.000
_cell.angle_alpha   90.00
_cell.angle_beta   90.00
_cell.angle_gamma   90.00
#
_symmetry.space_group_name_H-M   'P 1'
#
loop_
_entity.id
_entity.type
_entity.pdbx_description
1 polymer ?
#
loop_
_entity_poly.entity_id
_entity_poly.type
_entity_poly.pdbx_seq_one_letter_code
_entity_poly.pdbx_strand_id
1 'polypeptide(L)' 'RASEDEVSAVFEMPLAQALQLGRYHPLDVYRRGNSHRVWLSWYEHYFVWGMTANILRELALQIGVKP' A
#
# COMPACT_ATOMS: atom_id res chain seq x y z
N ARG A 1 -8.04 -4.21 -21.97
CA ARG A 1 -7.35 -2.91 -21.84
C ARG A 1 -8.12 -2.10 -20.80
N ALA A 2 -7.46 -1.36 -19.91
CA ALA A 2 -8.17 -0.58 -18.91
C ALA A 2 -9.03 0.51 -19.58
N SER A 3 -10.13 0.90 -18.93
CA SER A 3 -10.97 2.00 -19.41
C SER A 3 -10.18 3.30 -19.33
N GLU A 4 -9.93 3.95 -20.47
CA GLU A 4 -9.14 5.18 -20.51
C GLU A 4 -9.86 6.37 -19.86
N ASP A 5 -11.20 6.32 -19.74
CA ASP A 5 -12.01 7.33 -19.07
C ASP A 5 -11.88 7.31 -17.53
N GLU A 6 -11.40 6.20 -16.97
CA GLU A 6 -11.29 6.00 -15.51
C GLU A 6 -9.84 5.75 -15.06
N VAL A 7 -9.02 5.12 -15.91
CA VAL A 7 -7.70 4.60 -15.53
C VAL A 7 -6.60 5.27 -16.35
N SER A 8 -5.84 6.15 -15.71
CA SER A 8 -4.72 6.86 -16.33
C SER A 8 -3.45 6.01 -16.48
N ALA A 9 -3.27 4.98 -15.65
CA ALA A 9 -2.12 4.09 -15.68
C ALA A 9 -2.43 2.72 -15.09
N VAL A 10 -1.77 1.70 -15.62
CA VAL A 10 -1.74 0.34 -15.07
C VAL A 10 -0.30 -0.03 -14.81
N PHE A 11 -0.01 -0.58 -13.64
CA PHE A 11 1.31 -1.06 -13.26
C PHE A 11 1.18 -2.33 -12.45
N GLU A 12 2.27 -3.09 -12.40
CA GLU A 12 2.37 -4.32 -11.62
C GLU A 12 3.49 -4.19 -10.60
N MET A 13 3.24 -4.68 -9.39
CA MET A 13 4.24 -4.78 -8.32
C MET A 13 4.51 -6.27 -8.06
N PRO A 14 5.77 -6.72 -8.17
CA PRO A 14 6.16 -8.06 -7.73
C PRO A 14 5.69 -8.33 -6.30
N LEU A 15 5.05 -9.49 -6.09
CA LEU A 15 4.53 -9.88 -4.78
C LEU A 15 5.63 -9.83 -3.70
N ALA A 16 6.85 -10.27 -4.02
CA ALA A 16 7.98 -10.22 -3.10
C ALA A 16 8.29 -8.80 -2.59
N GLN A 17 8.09 -7.76 -3.42
CA GLN A 17 8.22 -6.37 -2.98
C GLN A 17 7.02 -5.91 -2.15
N ALA A 18 5.80 -6.30 -2.51
CA ALA A 18 4.60 -5.99 -1.73
C ALA A 18 4.65 -6.60 -0.31
N LEU A 19 5.31 -7.75 -0.14
CA LEU A 19 5.45 -8.45 1.15
C LEU A 19 6.56 -7.89 2.05
N GLN A 20 7.42 -6.98 1.55
CA GLN A 20 8.48 -6.36 2.37
C GLN A 20 7.90 -5.34 3.35
N LEU A 21 7.68 -5.76 4.60
CA LEU A 21 7.12 -4.90 5.66
C LEU A 21 7.90 -3.60 5.89
N GLY A 22 9.22 -3.62 5.68
CA GLY A 22 10.09 -2.44 5.82
C GLY A 22 9.81 -1.30 4.83
N ARG A 23 9.00 -1.53 3.78
CA ARG A 23 8.63 -0.48 2.81
C ARG A 23 7.46 0.38 3.29
N TYR A 24 6.69 -0.10 4.27
CA TYR A 24 5.50 0.58 4.78
C TYR A 24 5.88 1.53 5.91
N HIS A 25 5.82 2.83 5.61
CA HIS A 25 6.11 3.89 6.57
C HIS A 25 4.80 4.32 7.24
N PRO A 26 4.72 4.34 8.58
CA PRO A 26 3.52 4.78 9.28
C PRO A 26 3.37 6.31 9.20
N LEU A 27 2.14 6.78 9.04
CA LEU A 27 1.75 8.17 9.23
C LEU A 27 0.52 8.21 10.13
N ASP A 28 0.64 8.89 11.27
CA ASP A 28 -0.47 9.10 12.19
C ASP A 28 -1.23 10.37 11.80
N VAL A 29 -2.52 10.23 11.50
CA VAL A 29 -3.42 11.30 11.03
C VAL A 29 -4.51 11.53 12.07
N TYR A 30 -4.64 12.77 12.54
CA TYR A 30 -5.72 13.16 13.43
C TYR A 30 -6.89 13.75 12.64
N ARG A 31 -8.07 13.14 12.71
CA ARG A 31 -9.27 13.60 12.00
C ARG A 31 -10.53 13.33 12.81
N ARG A 32 -11.41 14.33 12.94
CA ARG A 32 -12.70 14.24 13.64
C ARG A 32 -12.58 13.66 15.07
N GLY A 33 -11.56 14.10 15.81
CA GLY A 33 -11.34 13.64 17.19
C GLY A 33 -10.61 12.29 17.31
N ASN A 34 -10.34 11.59 16.21
CA ASN A 34 -9.74 10.26 16.19
C ASN A 34 -8.36 10.28 15.53
N SER A 35 -7.43 9.54 16.12
CA SER A 35 -6.13 9.24 15.51
C SER A 35 -6.25 7.97 14.66
N HIS A 36 -5.86 8.07 13.40
CA HIS A 36 -5.81 6.97 12.46
C HIS A 36 -4.38 6.78 11.96
N ARG A 37 -3.87 5.55 12.00
CA ARG A 37 -2.61 5.21 11.35
C ARG A 37 -2.87 4.80 9.91
N VAL A 38 -2.25 5.49 8.96
CA VAL A 38 -2.19 5.08 7.56
C VAL A 38 -0.77 4.63 7.23
N TRP A 39 -0.65 3.81 6.18
CA TRP A 39 0.63 3.28 5.71
C TRP A 39 0.97 3.88 4.36
N LEU A 40 2.23 4.25 4.20
CA LEU A 40 2.78 4.87 3.01
C LEU A 40 3.80 3.92 2.39
N SER A 41 3.72 3.67 1.08
CA SER A 41 4.65 2.81 0.36
C SER A 41 4.97 3.43 -1.00
N TRP A 42 6.26 3.56 -1.29
CA TRP A 42 6.75 3.99 -2.60
C TRP A 42 7.14 2.78 -3.45
N TYR A 43 6.64 2.77 -4.69
CA TYR A 43 7.01 1.78 -5.69
C TYR A 43 7.23 2.48 -7.04
N GLU A 44 8.49 2.51 -7.49
CA GLU A 44 8.91 3.33 -8.63
C GLU A 44 8.45 4.79 -8.44
N HIS A 45 7.70 5.33 -9.40
CA HIS A 45 7.08 6.65 -9.34
C HIS A 45 5.65 6.66 -8.76
N TYR A 46 5.13 5.50 -8.34
CA TYR A 46 3.80 5.39 -7.75
C TYR A 46 3.84 5.46 -6.22
N PHE A 47 3.03 6.36 -5.68
CA PHE A 47 2.81 6.48 -4.25
C PHE A 47 1.55 5.73 -3.83
N VAL A 48 1.72 4.59 -3.16
CA VAL A 48 0.63 3.74 -2.68
C VAL A 48 0.37 4.05 -1.22
N TRP A 49 -0.85 4.45 -0.88
CA TRP A 49 -1.21 4.89 0.48
C TRP A 49 -2.65 4.54 0.82
N GLY A 50 -3.07 4.92 2.04
CA GLY A 50 -4.46 4.77 2.48
C GLY A 50 -4.90 3.31 2.55
N MET A 51 -6.12 3.03 2.08
CA MET A 51 -6.73 1.71 2.17
C MET A 51 -5.95 0.65 1.39
N THR A 52 -5.44 0.99 0.20
CA THR A 52 -4.69 0.06 -0.66
C THR A 52 -3.38 -0.37 0.01
N ALA A 53 -2.60 0.58 0.55
CA ALA A 53 -1.38 0.25 1.28
C ALA A 53 -1.66 -0.59 2.53
N ASN A 54 -2.78 -0.34 3.21
CA ASN A 54 -3.17 -1.12 4.38
C ASN A 54 -3.51 -2.58 4.01
N ILE A 55 -4.28 -2.81 2.93
CA ILE A 55 -4.59 -4.16 2.44
C ILE A 55 -3.30 -4.91 2.08
N LEU A 56 -2.37 -4.29 1.35
CA LEU A 56 -1.11 -4.92 0.97
C LEU A 56 -0.22 -5.23 2.19
N ARG A 57 -0.18 -4.34 3.18
CA ARG A 57 0.53 -4.59 4.44
C ARG A 57 -0.09 -5.72 5.25
N GLU A 58 -1.41 -5.79 5.35
CA GLU A 58 -2.09 -6.89 6.05
C GLU A 58 -1.87 -8.22 5.34
N LEU A 59 -1.85 -8.23 4.00
CA LEU A 59 -1.42 -9.40 3.23
C LEU A 59 0.03 -9.78 3.60
N ALA A 60 0.94 -8.82 3.64
CA ALA A 60 2.33 -9.04 4.05
C ALA A 60 2.48 -9.61 5.47
N LEU A 61 1.65 -9.17 6.42
CA LEU A 61 1.64 -9.73 7.77
C LEU A 61 1.12 -11.18 7.79
N GLN A 62 0.13 -11.51 6.96
CA GLN A 62 -0.48 -12.84 6.93
C GLN A 62 0.38 -13.88 6.23
N ILE A 63 1.05 -13.52 5.12
CA ILE A 63 1.74 -14.48 4.26
C ILE A 63 3.21 -14.15 3.97
N GLY A 64 3.71 -12.99 4.40
CA GLY A 64 5.09 -12.54 4.16
C GLY A 64 6.14 -13.27 4.99
N VAL A 65 5.72 -14.00 6.02
CA VAL A 65 6.56 -14.93 6.77
C VAL A 65 6.21 -16.35 6.33
N LYS A 66 6.76 -16.79 5.19
CA LYS A 66 7.02 -18.22 5.00
C LYS A 66 8.42 -18.51 5.54
N PRO A 67 8.61 -19.54 6.38
CA PRO A 67 9.93 -19.95 6.86
C PRO A 67 10.86 -20.35 5.70
#